data_AF-A0A838WHM7-F1
#
_entry.id   AF-A0A838WHM7-F1
#
_cell.length_a   1.000
_cell.length_b   1.000
_cell.length_c   1.000
_cell.angle_alpha   90.00
_cell.angle_beta   90.00
_cell.angle_gamma   90.00
#
_symmetry.space_group_name_H-M   'P 1'
#
loop_
_entity.id
_entity.type
_entity.pdbx_description
1 polymer ?
#
loop_
_entity_poly.entity_id
_entity_poly.type
_entity_poly.pdbx_seq_one_letter_code
_entity_poly.pdbx_strand_id
1 'polypeptide(L)'
;YGTRAVVLVDEYDKPILDNIDNPNIAAEMREGLKNLYSVLKGQDANLQFVFMTGVTKFSKVSLFSGINQLTDITISEAYSSICGYT
;
A
#
# COMPACT_ATOMS: atom_id res chain seq x y z
N TYR A 1 14.84 16.40 -16.01
CA TYR A 1 14.14 16.83 -14.79
C TYR A 1 12.73 17.25 -15.16
N GLY A 2 11.70 16.89 -14.37
CA GLY A 2 10.29 17.25 -14.66
C GLY A 2 9.32 16.08 -14.78
N THR A 3 9.80 14.83 -14.79
CA THR A 3 8.94 13.64 -14.74
C THR A 3 8.72 13.20 -13.30
N ARG A 4 7.44 13.07 -12.92
CA ARG A 4 7.03 12.53 -11.61
C ARG A 4 7.31 11.04 -11.56
N ALA A 5 7.77 10.55 -10.40
CA ALA A 5 8.14 9.14 -10.23
C ALA A 5 6.89 8.26 -10.01
N VAL A 6 7.01 6.99 -10.40
CA VAL A 6 6.00 5.95 -10.10
C VAL A 6 6.58 5.02 -9.04
N VAL A 7 5.78 4.71 -8.02
CA VAL A 7 6.15 3.74 -6.98
C VAL A 7 5.22 2.54 -7.08
N LEU A 8 5.80 1.35 -7.21
CA LEU A 8 5.10 0.08 -7.18
C LEU A 8 5.48 -0.63 -5.88
N VAL A 9 4.48 -0.97 -5.07
CA VAL A 9 4.67 -1.71 -3.82
C VAL A 9 3.97 -3.04 -3.97
N ASP A 10 4.76 -4.11 -4.01
CA ASP A 10 4.19 -5.45 -4.02
C ASP A 10 3.99 -5.96 -2.59
N GLU A 11 2.95 -6.76 -2.40
CA GLU A 11 2.61 -7.43 -1.12
C GLU A 11 2.79 -6.54 0.11
N TYR A 12 2.17 -5.35 0.09
CA TYR A 12 2.42 -4.30 1.09
C TYR A 12 2.18 -4.73 2.54
N ASP A 13 1.37 -5.75 2.76
CA ASP A 13 0.99 -6.28 4.07
C ASP A 13 1.74 -7.54 4.50
N LYS A 14 2.63 -8.07 3.65
CA LYS A 14 3.42 -9.28 3.95
C LYS A 14 4.18 -9.22 5.28
N PRO A 15 4.89 -8.12 5.63
CA PRO A 15 5.62 -8.06 6.91
C PRO A 15 4.72 -8.17 8.14
N ILE A 16 3.45 -7.75 8.03
CA ILE A 16 2.47 -7.88 9.12
C ILE A 16 1.94 -9.32 9.16
N LEU A 17 1.66 -9.90 7.99
CA LEU A 17 1.12 -11.26 7.87
C LEU A 17 2.11 -12.32 8.35
N ASP A 18 3.39 -12.17 8.00
CA ASP A 18 4.47 -13.07 8.44
C ASP A 18 4.66 -13.07 9.97
N ASN A 19 4.14 -12.04 10.66
CA ASN A 19 4.25 -11.88 12.10
C ASN A 19 2.88 -11.91 12.80
N ILE A 20 1.83 -12.46 12.18
CA ILE A 20 0.47 -12.44 12.74
C ILE A 20 0.37 -13.16 14.09
N ASP A 21 1.21 -14.18 14.32
CA ASP A 21 1.30 -14.92 15.58
C ASP A 21 2.08 -14.16 16.67
N ASN A 22 2.75 -13.06 16.31
CA ASN A 22 3.47 -12.19 17.24
C ASN A 22 2.93 -10.74 17.19
N PRO A 23 1.90 -10.43 17.99
CA PRO A 23 1.22 -9.14 17.94
C PRO A 23 2.13 -7.93 18.16
N ASN A 24 3.19 -8.06 18.96
CA ASN A 24 4.11 -6.96 19.24
C ASN A 24 4.94 -6.62 17.99
N ILE A 25 5.51 -7.64 17.33
CA ILE A 25 6.27 -7.45 16.09
C ILE A 25 5.34 -6.97 14.97
N ALA A 26 4.14 -7.53 14.84
CA ALA A 26 3.16 -7.08 13.87
C ALA A 26 2.77 -5.60 14.06
N ALA A 27 2.67 -5.12 15.31
CA ALA A 27 2.40 -3.72 15.62
C ALA A 27 3.56 -2.81 15.21
N GLU A 28 4.81 -3.19 15.52
CA GLU A 28 6.01 -2.45 15.12
C GLU A 28 6.15 -2.37 13.60
N MET A 29 5.95 -3.51 12.90
CA MET A 29 5.95 -3.55 11.42
C MET A 29 4.86 -2.65 10.84
N ARG A 30 3.67 -2.65 11.43
CA ARG A 30 2.58 -1.77 11.02
C ARG A 30 2.95 -0.30 11.18
N GLU A 31 3.61 0.08 12.27
CA GLU A 31 4.06 1.45 12.50
C GLU A 31 5.15 1.88 11.51
N GLY A 32 6.14 1.02 11.26
CA GLY A 32 7.19 1.26 10.26
C GLY A 32 6.62 1.47 8.85
N LEU A 33 5.69 0.61 8.42
CA LEU A 33 5.00 0.74 7.14
C LEU A 33 4.17 2.02 7.07
N LYS A 34 3.44 2.39 8.14
CA LYS A 34 2.69 3.64 8.19
C LYS A 34 3.59 4.86 8.02
N ASN A 35 4.78 4.85 8.62
CA ASN A 35 5.76 5.92 8.48
C ASN A 35 6.28 6.02 7.03
N LEU A 36 6.62 4.89 6.41
CA LEU A 36 7.03 4.83 5.00
C LEU A 36 5.99 5.46 4.06
N TYR A 37 4.72 5.06 4.19
CA TYR A 37 3.66 5.60 3.33
C TYR A 37 3.35 7.07 3.62
N SER A 38 3.56 7.52 4.85
CA SER A 38 3.42 8.94 5.21
C SER A 38 4.49 9.81 4.54
N VAL A 39 5.72 9.30 4.38
CA VAL A 39 6.77 9.96 3.60
C VAL A 39 6.40 10.04 2.12
N LEU A 40 5.91 8.93 1.55
CA LEU A 40 5.44 8.92 0.15
C LEU A 40 4.31 9.93 -0.09
N LYS A 41 3.37 10.05 0.85
CA LYS A 41 2.33 11.08 0.83
C LYS A 41 2.91 12.50 0.84
N GLY A 42 3.96 12.74 1.63
CA GLY A 42 4.67 14.03 1.64
C GLY A 42 5.34 14.37 0.31
N GLN A 43 5.54 13.39 -0.57
CA GLN A 43 6.14 13.54 -1.90
C GLN A 43 5.12 13.58 -3.04
N ASP A 44 3.82 13.77 -2.76
CA ASP A 44 2.74 13.74 -3.76
C ASP A 44 3.00 14.63 -4.99
N ALA A 45 3.58 15.83 -4.79
CA ALA A 45 3.96 16.72 -5.90
C ALA A 45 5.02 16.13 -6.85
N ASN A 46 5.82 15.20 -6.35
CA ASN A 46 6.90 14.52 -7.07
C ASN A 46 6.50 13.13 -7.58
N LEU A 47 5.33 12.62 -7.19
CA LEU A 47 4.83 11.29 -7.55
C LEU A 47 3.70 11.39 -8.58
N GLN A 48 3.75 10.52 -9.58
CA GLN A 48 2.69 10.41 -10.59
C GLN A 48 1.53 9.58 -10.02
N PHE A 49 1.86 8.44 -9.43
CA PHE A 49 0.97 7.60 -8.63
C PHE A 49 1.79 6.58 -7.82
N VAL A 50 1.16 6.03 -6.79
CA VAL A 50 1.64 4.87 -6.05
C VAL A 50 0.65 3.73 -6.31
N PHE A 51 1.14 2.62 -6.84
CA PHE A 51 0.33 1.42 -7.05
C PHE A 51 0.78 0.36 -6.04
N MET A 52 -0.17 -0.22 -5.31
CA MET A 52 0.13 -1.18 -4.26
C MET A 52 -0.74 -2.42 -4.41
N THR A 53 -0.13 -3.59 -4.30
CA THR A 53 -0.81 -4.89 -4.22
C THR A 53 -0.69 -5.43 -2.80
N GLY A 54 -1.69 -6.18 -2.35
CA GLY A 54 -1.69 -6.78 -1.01
C GLY A 54 -2.24 -8.19 -1.07
N VAL A 55 -1.88 -8.98 -0.07
CA VAL A 55 -2.36 -10.35 0.11
C VAL A 55 -3.74 -10.34 0.76
N THR A 56 -4.03 -9.37 1.63
CA THR A 56 -5.30 -9.29 2.37
C THR A 56 -5.96 -7.90 2.34
N LYS A 57 -7.31 -7.88 2.30
CA LYS A 57 -8.09 -6.63 2.37
C LYS A 57 -8.09 -5.98 3.76
N PHE A 58 -7.89 -6.76 4.81
CA PHE A 58 -8.03 -6.31 6.20
C PHE A 58 -6.96 -5.29 6.60
N SER A 59 -5.77 -5.43 6.00
CA SER A 59 -4.63 -4.54 6.22
C SER A 59 -4.89 -3.10 5.80
N LYS A 60 -5.88 -2.83 4.93
CA LYS A 60 -6.22 -1.47 4.48
C LYS A 60 -6.71 -0.57 5.61
N VAL A 61 -7.54 -1.09 6.52
CA VAL A 61 -8.23 -0.27 7.53
C VAL A 61 -7.26 0.25 8.59
N SER A 62 -6.24 -0.53 8.95
CA SER A 62 -5.27 -0.16 9.98
C SER A 62 -4.06 0.62 9.46
N LEU A 63 -3.52 0.24 8.30
CA LEU A 63 -2.31 0.88 7.74
C LEU A 63 -2.61 2.25 7.13
N PHE A 64 -3.79 2.42 6.53
CA PHE A 64 -4.12 3.59 5.74
C PHE A 64 -5.11 4.55 6.39
N SER A 65 -5.37 4.38 7.69
CA SER A 65 -6.20 5.31 8.47
C SER A 65 -5.73 6.77 8.39
N GLY A 66 -4.45 7.03 8.09
CA GLY A 66 -3.89 8.37 7.84
C GLY A 66 -3.78 8.78 6.37
N ILE A 67 -4.15 7.90 5.43
CA ILE A 67 -3.99 8.10 3.98
C ILE A 67 -5.38 8.14 3.35
N ASN A 68 -5.85 9.36 3.18
CA ASN A 68 -7.17 9.70 2.64
C ASN A 68 -7.20 9.82 1.11
N GLN A 69 -6.11 9.47 0.42
CA GLN A 69 -5.97 9.60 -1.05
C GLN A 69 -5.94 8.24 -1.77
N LEU A 70 -6.20 7.15 -1.07
CA LEU A 70 -6.19 5.82 -1.68
C LEU A 70 -7.47 5.56 -2.45
N THR A 71 -7.30 5.16 -3.70
CA THR A 71 -8.38 4.60 -4.52
C THR A 71 -8.26 3.09 -4.50
N ASP A 72 -9.25 2.41 -3.95
CA ASP A 72 -9.31 0.94 -4.00
C ASP A 72 -9.79 0.48 -5.37
N ILE A 73 -8.87 -0.07 -6.18
CA ILE A 73 -9.17 -0.64 -7.50
C ILE A 73 -9.15 -2.17 -7.52
N THR A 74 -9.10 -2.84 -6.36
CA THR A 74 -8.89 -4.29 -6.23
C THR A 74 -9.89 -5.13 -7.02
N ILE A 75 -11.16 -4.69 -7.14
CA ILE A 75 -12.23 -5.38 -7.90
C ILE A 75 -12.87 -4.38 -8.89
N SER A 76 -12.10 -3.44 -9.40
CA SER A 76 -12.63 -2.55 -10.44
C SER A 76 -12.63 -3.29 -11.78
N GLU A 77 -13.80 -3.43 -12.42
CA GLU A 77 -13.92 -4.05 -13.76
C GLU A 77 -12.99 -3.38 -14.78
N ALA A 78 -12.81 -2.06 -14.68
CA ALA A 78 -11.92 -1.27 -15.53
C ALA A 78 -10.43 -1.64 -15.40
N TYR A 79 -10.05 -2.28 -14.29
CA TYR A 79 -8.68 -2.73 -14.00
C TYR A 79 -8.57 -4.25 -13.87
N SER A 80 -9.62 -5.01 -14.22
CA SER A 80 -9.67 -6.47 -14.08
C SER A 80 -8.55 -7.21 -14.82
N SER A 81 -8.12 -6.67 -15.97
CA SER A 81 -7.04 -7.25 -16.77
C SER A 81 -5.62 -6.82 -16.36
N ILE A 82 -5.46 -5.90 -15.39
CA ILE A 82 -4.14 -5.32 -15.06
C ILE A 82 -3.18 -6.34 -14.44
N CYS A 83 -3.72 -7.33 -13.73
CA CYS A 83 -2.95 -8.40 -13.09
C CYS A 83 -2.96 -9.72 -13.91
N GLY A 84 -3.50 -9.72 -15.14
CA GLY A 84 -3.40 -10.85 -16.05
C GLY A 84 -4.26 -12.09 -15.73
N TYR A 85 -5.25 -11.99 -14.84
CA TYR A 85 -6.25 -13.07 -14.71
C TYR A 85 -7.24 -12.97 -15.87
N THR A 86 -7.24 -13.97 -16.76
CA THR A 86 -8.22 -14.16 -17.84
C THR A 86 -9.17 -15.28 -17.48
#